data_AF-A0A7V9RJF2-F1
#
_entry.id   AF-A0A7V9RJF2-F1
#
_cell.length_a   1.000
_cell.length_b   1.000
_cell.length_c   1.000
_cell.angle_alpha   90.00
_cell.angle_beta   90.00
_cell.angle_gamma   90.00
#
_symmetry.space_group_name_H-M   'P 1'
#
loop_
_entity.id
_entity.type
_entity.pdbx_description
1 polymer ?
#
loop_
_entity_poly.entity_id
_entity_poly.type
_entity_poly.pdbx_seq_one_letter_code
_entity_poly.pdbx_strand_id
1 'polypeptide(L)' 'MRKRHLRDLFADDPGRGDRFTAEAAGLYLDYSKNRITDETLALLQQLAQACELKQHVEAMFRGDRINVTERRA' A
#
# COMPACT_ATOMS: atom_id res chain seq x y z
N MET A 1 -6.63 5.68 14.59
CA MET A 1 -7.55 5.95 13.46
C MET A 1 -9.05 5.71 13.72
N ARG A 2 -9.47 4.73 14.54
CA ARG A 2 -10.89 4.29 14.65
C ARG A 2 -11.95 5.38 14.92
N LYS A 3 -11.59 6.50 15.54
CA LYS A 3 -12.50 7.64 15.83
C LYS A 3 -12.42 8.82 14.82
N ARG A 4 -11.45 8.84 13.91
CA ARG A 4 -11.22 9.96 12.98
C ARG A 4 -12.12 9.83 11.74
N HIS A 5 -12.88 10.86 11.39
CA HIS A 5 -13.73 10.80 10.19
C HIS A 5 -12.95 11.20 8.94
N LEU A 6 -13.39 10.72 7.77
CA LEU A 6 -12.70 11.05 6.52
C LEU A 6 -12.80 12.54 6.18
N ARG A 7 -13.94 13.18 6.51
CA ARG A 7 -14.10 14.64 6.34
C ARG A 7 -13.05 15.42 7.13
N ASP A 8 -12.70 14.98 8.34
CA ASP A 8 -11.67 15.62 9.14
C ASP A 8 -10.28 15.48 8.49
N LEU A 9 -10.01 14.32 7.88
CA LEU A 9 -8.75 14.09 7.14
C LEU A 9 -8.59 15.00 5.91
N PHE A 10 -9.68 15.34 5.24
CA PHE A 10 -9.68 16.30 4.12
C PHE A 10 -9.69 17.75 4.59
N ALA A 11 -10.30 18.03 5.74
CA ALA A 11 -10.25 19.36 6.34
C ALA A 11 -8.82 19.72 6.81
N ASP A 12 -8.13 18.75 7.43
CA ASP A 12 -6.75 18.93 7.91
C ASP A 12 -5.72 18.98 6.77
N ASP A 13 -5.98 18.30 5.66
CA ASP A 13 -5.12 18.26 4.47
C ASP A 13 -5.96 18.41 3.19
N PRO A 14 -6.24 19.66 2.75
CA PRO A 14 -6.99 19.90 1.53
C PRO A 14 -6.31 19.35 0.26
N GLY A 15 -4.98 19.22 0.26
CA GLY A 15 -4.19 18.69 -0.88
C GLY A 15 -4.10 17.17 -0.91
N ARG A 16 -4.70 16.48 0.06
CA ARG A 16 -4.69 15.03 0.20
C ARG A 16 -5.19 14.30 -1.05
N GLY A 17 -6.17 14.88 -1.75
CA GLY A 17 -6.76 14.33 -2.96
C GLY A 17 -5.76 14.16 -4.10
N ASP A 18 -4.72 14.99 -4.14
CA ASP A 18 -3.66 14.93 -5.15
C ASP A 18 -2.50 14.05 -4.66
N ARG A 19 -2.18 14.13 -3.36
CA ARG A 19 -1.03 13.43 -2.76
C ARG A 19 -1.21 11.93 -2.61
N PHE A 20 -2.41 11.47 -2.25
CA PHE A 20 -2.72 10.05 -2.05
C PHE A 20 -3.32 9.42 -3.29
N THR A 21 -2.53 9.52 -4.36
CA THR A 21 -2.84 8.99 -5.68
C THR A 21 -1.62 8.25 -6.21
N ALA A 22 -1.83 7.36 -7.17
CA ALA A 22 -0.77 6.73 -7.93
C ALA A 22 -1.23 6.52 -9.36
N GLU A 23 -0.31 6.64 -10.31
CA GLU A 23 -0.58 6.41 -11.72
C GLU A 23 0.45 5.45 -12.30
N ALA A 24 -0.02 4.38 -12.93
CA ALA A 24 0.83 3.40 -13.60
C ALA A 24 0.01 2.59 -14.61
N ALA A 25 0.63 2.16 -15.71
CA ALA A 25 -0.01 1.30 -16.71
C ALA A 25 -1.35 1.83 -17.26
N GLY A 26 -1.50 3.16 -17.35
CA GLY A 26 -2.74 3.81 -17.78
C GLY A 26 -3.88 3.79 -16.75
N LEU A 27 -3.59 3.37 -15.51
CA LEU A 27 -4.54 3.38 -14.40
C LEU A 27 -4.24 4.53 -13.44
N TYR A 28 -5.30 5.20 -13.00
CA TYR A 28 -5.26 6.18 -11.93
C TYR A 28 -5.90 5.60 -10.68
N LEU A 29 -5.12 5.49 -9.61
CA LEU A 29 -5.55 4.99 -8.30
C LEU A 29 -5.64 6.14 -7.31
N ASP A 30 -6.86 6.56 -6.97
CA ASP A 30 -7.13 7.46 -5.86
C ASP A 30 -7.37 6.67 -4.57
N TYR A 31 -6.42 6.73 -3.64
CA TYR A 31 -6.53 6.11 -2.32
C TYR A 31 -6.67 7.15 -1.19
N SER A 32 -6.88 8.42 -1.52
CA SER A 32 -7.04 9.54 -0.57
C SER A 32 -8.23 9.36 0.38
N LYS A 33 -9.26 8.61 -0.05
CA LYS A 33 -10.49 8.32 0.70
C LYS A 33 -10.34 7.20 1.74
N ASN A 34 -9.13 6.65 1.89
CA ASN A 34 -8.82 5.71 2.97
C ASN A 34 -8.45 6.45 4.26
N ARG A 35 -8.71 5.80 5.42
CA ARG A 35 -8.41 6.35 6.76
C ARG A 35 -6.93 6.16 7.13
N ILE A 36 -6.06 6.73 6.32
CA ILE A 36 -4.61 6.69 6.47
C ILE A 36 -4.08 8.08 6.86
N THR A 37 -2.79 8.19 7.12
CA THR A 37 -2.02 9.44 7.28
C THR A 37 -0.63 9.19 6.71
N ASP A 38 0.20 10.22 6.60
CA ASP A 38 1.62 10.04 6.23
C ASP A 38 2.32 9.04 7.16
N GLU A 39 2.09 9.16 8.48
CA GLU A 39 2.59 8.20 9.46
C GLU A 39 2.07 6.78 9.22
N THR A 40 0.77 6.62 8.92
CA THR A 40 0.19 5.29 8.64
C THR A 40 0.83 4.66 7.40
N LEU A 41 1.06 5.43 6.33
CA LEU A 41 1.73 4.93 5.12
C LEU A 41 3.19 4.59 5.40
N ALA A 42 3.90 5.37 6.20
CA ALA A 42 5.27 5.05 6.60
C ALA A 42 5.33 3.73 7.37
N LEU A 43 4.42 3.51 8.33
CA LEU A 43 4.35 2.26 9.11
C LEU A 43 3.98 1.05 8.24
N LEU A 44 3.06 1.21 7.28
CA LEU A 44 2.71 0.13 6.34
C LEU A 44 3.88 -0.23 5.42
N GLN A 45 4.67 0.76 4.97
CA GLN A 45 5.88 0.50 4.19
C GLN A 45 6.95 -0.22 5.03
N GLN A 46 7.13 0.18 6.29
CA GLN A 46 8.02 -0.53 7.21
C GLN A 46 7.58 -1.98 7.44
N LEU A 47 6.28 -2.22 7.59
CA LEU A 47 5.74 -3.57 7.70
C LEU A 47 6.02 -4.40 6.44
N ALA A 48 5.80 -3.83 5.25
CA ALA A 48 6.10 -4.51 3.99
C ALA A 48 7.59 -4.89 3.88
N GLN A 49 8.48 -4.02 4.33
CA GLN A 49 9.92 -4.31 4.39
C GLN A 49 10.25 -5.41 5.41
N ALA A 50 9.66 -5.37 6.61
CA ALA A 50 9.85 -6.37 7.65
C ALA A 50 9.32 -7.76 7.24
N CYS A 51 8.29 -7.80 6.40
CA CYS A 51 7.75 -9.02 5.82
C CYS A 51 8.52 -9.50 4.57
N GLU A 52 9.63 -8.85 4.21
CA GLU A 52 10.44 -9.21 3.03
C GLU A 52 9.63 -9.26 1.72
N LEU A 53 8.61 -8.39 1.60
CA LEU A 53 7.66 -8.44 0.50
C LEU A 53 8.34 -8.35 -0.87
N LYS A 54 9.39 -7.52 -0.99
CA LYS A 54 10.13 -7.36 -2.24
C LYS A 54 10.81 -8.66 -2.65
N GLN A 55 11.45 -9.35 -1.71
CA GLN A 55 12.13 -10.62 -1.94
C GLN A 55 11.14 -11.70 -2.39
N HIS A 56 9.95 -11.73 -1.79
CA HIS A 56 8.87 -12.63 -2.20
C HIS A 56 8.35 -12.33 -3.61
N VAL A 57 8.19 -11.05 -3.96
CA VAL A 57 7.83 -10.65 -5.32
C VAL A 57 8.91 -11.09 -6.32
N GLU A 58 10.19 -10.85 -6.02
CA GLU A 58 11.30 -11.29 -6.88
C GLU A 58 11.34 -12.82 -7.04
N ALA A 59 11.10 -13.58 -5.97
CA ALA A 59 11.00 -15.04 -6.01
C ALA A 59 9.86 -15.50 -6.93
N MET A 60 8.70 -14.84 -6.87
CA MET A 60 7.57 -15.09 -7.78
C MET A 60 7.99 -14.85 -9.25
N PHE A 61 8.64 -13.74 -9.55
CA PHE A 61 9.06 -13.42 -10.92
C PHE A 61 10.16 -14.36 -11.46
N ARG A 62 11.00 -14.94 -10.59
CA ARG A 62 11.98 -15.96 -10.97
C ARG A 62 11.37 -17.35 -11.20
N GLY A 63 10.13 -17.57 -10.77
CA GLY A 63 9.50 -18.90 -10.79
C GLY A 63 9.98 -19.81 -9.66
N ASP A 64 10.35 -19.25 -8.52
CA ASP A 64 10.65 -20.05 -7.31
C ASP A 64 9.37 -20.74 -6.83
N ARG A 65 9.49 -21.88 -6.12
CA ARG A 65 8.34 -22.66 -5.61
C ARG A 65 7.70 -22.00 -4.39
N ILE A 66 7.06 -20.84 -4.59
CA ILE A 66 6.45 -20.03 -3.52
C ILE A 66 5.10 -20.59 -3.05
N ASN A 67 4.40 -21.37 -3.89
CA ASN A 67 3.25 -22.15 -3.44
C ASN A 67 3.76 -23.37 -2.66
N VAL A 68 4.00 -23.18 -1.37
CA VAL A 68 4.69 -24.17 -0.51
C VAL A 68 3.86 -25.42 -0.23
N THR A 69 2.52 -25.35 -0.28
CA THR A 69 1.63 -26.48 -0.01
C THR A 69 1.58 -27.44 -1.21
N GLU A 70 1.51 -26.91 -2.43
CA GLU A 70 1.48 -27.71 -3.66
C GLU A 70 2.86 -27.86 -4.32
N ARG A 71 3.86 -27.15 -3.79
CA ARG A 71 5.22 -27.04 -4.32
C ARG A 71 5.20 -26.66 -5.80
N ARG A 72 4.52 -25.58 -6.18
CA ARG A 72 4.47 -25.10 -7.57
C ARG A 72 5.12 -23.72 -7.70
N ALA A 73 5.69 -23.47 -8.88
CA ALA A 73 6.09 -22.15 -9.35
C ALA A 73 4.86 -21.47 -9.97
#